data_AF-A0A239GXQ6-F1
#
_entry.id   AF-A0A239GXQ6-F1
#
_cell.length_a   1.000
_cell.length_b   1.000
_cell.length_c   1.000
_cell.angle_alpha   90.00
_cell.angle_beta   90.00
_cell.angle_gamma   90.00
#
_symmetry.space_group_name_H-M   'P 1'
#
loop_
_entity.id
_entity.type
_entity.pdbx_description
1 polymer ?
#
loop_
_entity_poly.entity_id
_entity_poly.type
_entity_poly.pdbx_seq_one_letter_code
_entity_poly.pdbx_strand_id
1 'polypeptide(L)'
;MHGFDERYDLVPQWASVKRGIYERMEAGAKDCLKARAATSCNYRIRVSYSDLTTLTPDTSTTDVQVDTEAHPAQSIQLTIPNRALDNSE
;
A
#
# COMPACT_ATOMS: atom_id res chain seq x y z
N MET A 1 -4.12 12.29 -6.77
CA MET A 1 -4.09 11.02 -7.52
C MET A 1 -5.47 10.42 -7.43
N HIS A 2 -6.16 10.27 -8.57
CA HIS A 2 -7.33 9.41 -8.65
C HIS A 2 -6.81 8.00 -8.94
N GLY A 3 -7.21 7.01 -8.13
CA GLY A 3 -6.97 5.60 -8.43
C GLY A 3 -7.75 5.21 -9.68
N PHE A 4 -7.35 4.11 -10.33
CA PHE A 4 -8.12 3.53 -11.41
C PHE A 4 -9.13 2.56 -10.79
N ASP A 5 -10.43 2.88 -10.84
CA ASP A 5 -11.50 2.01 -10.34
C ASP A 5 -11.78 0.84 -11.30
N GLU A 6 -10.72 0.19 -11.78
CA GLU A 6 -10.77 -0.89 -12.75
C GLU A 6 -10.56 -2.25 -12.09
N ARG A 7 -11.14 -3.28 -12.68
CA ARG A 7 -11.13 -4.64 -12.09
C ARG A 7 -9.74 -5.20 -11.84
N TYR A 8 -8.73 -4.76 -12.59
CA TYR A 8 -7.34 -5.19 -12.44
C TYR A 8 -6.61 -4.49 -11.27
N ASP A 9 -7.18 -3.40 -10.73
CA ASP A 9 -6.63 -2.64 -9.58
C ASP A 9 -7.37 -2.98 -8.26
N LEU A 10 -8.40 -3.84 -8.34
CA LEU A 10 -9.26 -4.19 -7.22
C LEU A 10 -9.10 -5.65 -6.83
N VAL A 11 -8.98 -5.90 -5.53
CA VAL A 11 -9.00 -7.24 -4.95
C VAL A 11 -9.97 -7.31 -3.78
N PRO A 12 -10.60 -8.48 -3.52
CA PRO A 12 -11.32 -8.68 -2.28
C PRO A 12 -10.39 -8.53 -1.07
N GLN A 13 -10.76 -7.65 -0.14
CA GLN A 13 -9.94 -7.34 1.03
C GLN A 13 -10.80 -7.13 2.27
N TRP A 14 -10.29 -7.54 3.43
CA TRP A 14 -10.95 -7.27 4.71
C TRP A 14 -11.09 -5.78 4.98
N ALA A 15 -12.26 -5.38 5.49
CA ALA A 15 -12.57 -3.98 5.76
C ALA A 15 -11.59 -3.33 6.77
N SER A 16 -11.16 -4.09 7.78
CA SER A 16 -10.15 -3.65 8.77
C SER A 16 -8.80 -3.36 8.14
N VAL A 17 -8.42 -4.14 7.12
CA VAL A 17 -7.18 -3.92 6.37
C VAL A 17 -7.30 -2.66 5.52
N LYS A 18 -8.37 -2.57 4.72
CA LYS A 18 -8.61 -1.44 3.80
C LYS A 18 -8.70 -0.10 4.52
N ARG A 19 -9.55 -0.01 5.55
CA ARG A 19 -9.81 1.21 6.34
C ARG A 19 -8.82 1.43 7.48
N GLY A 20 -7.91 0.48 7.70
CA GLY A 20 -6.90 0.54 8.74
C GLY A 20 -5.54 0.87 8.14
N ILE A 21 -4.67 -0.13 8.07
CA ILE A 21 -3.28 0.03 7.67
C ILE A 21 -3.12 0.58 6.25
N TYR A 22 -3.98 0.16 5.30
CA TYR A 22 -3.89 0.64 3.92
C TYR A 22 -4.19 2.14 3.81
N GLU A 23 -5.30 2.59 4.40
CA GLU A 23 -5.67 4.01 4.39
C GLU A 23 -4.61 4.90 5.04
N ARG A 24 -4.02 4.46 6.17
CA ARG A 24 -2.94 5.19 6.86
C ARG A 24 -1.68 5.27 5.99
N MET A 25 -1.29 4.17 5.35
CA MET A 25 -0.12 4.13 4.50
C MET A 25 -0.31 5.00 3.25
N GLU A 26 -1.48 4.95 2.60
CA GLU A 26 -1.79 5.85 1.49
C GLU A 26 -1.81 7.32 1.89
N ALA A 27 -2.37 7.65 3.07
CA ALA A 27 -2.35 9.01 3.59
C ALA A 27 -0.91 9.50 3.80
N GLY A 28 -0.06 8.68 4.44
CA GLY A 28 1.36 8.98 4.62
C GLY A 28 2.10 9.18 3.30
N ALA A 29 1.89 8.30 2.32
CA ALA A 29 2.49 8.45 0.99
C ALA A 29 2.03 9.73 0.27
N LYS A 30 0.74 10.09 0.38
CA LYS A 30 0.18 11.35 -0.16
C LYS A 30 0.79 12.57 0.52
N ASP A 31 1.01 12.53 1.83
CA ASP A 31 1.60 13.63 2.58
C ASP A 31 3.09 13.79 2.27
N CYS A 32 3.84 12.68 2.12
CA CYS A 32 5.21 12.71 1.61
C CYS A 32 5.29 13.37 0.22
N LEU A 33 4.38 13.03 -0.69
CA LEU A 33 4.31 13.65 -2.02
C LEU A 33 3.96 15.14 -2.01
N LYS A 34 3.16 15.59 -1.04
CA LYS A 34 2.81 17.02 -0.89
C LYS A 34 3.93 17.83 -0.24
N ALA A 35 4.81 17.19 0.52
CA ALA A 35 5.96 17.87 1.09
C ALA A 35 6.83 18.41 -0.05
N ARG A 36 7.13 19.71 -0.01
CA ARG A 36 7.87 20.41 -1.07
C ARG A 36 9.26 19.84 -1.40
N ALA A 37 9.77 18.95 -0.56
CA ALA A 37 11.07 18.31 -0.73
C ALA A 37 11.01 17.02 -1.57
N ALA A 38 9.83 16.42 -1.82
CA ALA A 38 9.73 15.18 -2.58
C ALA A 38 9.82 15.43 -4.09
N THR A 39 10.75 14.73 -4.74
CA THR A 39 10.96 14.80 -6.20
C THR A 39 10.28 13.65 -6.92
N SER A 40 10.17 12.50 -6.25
CA SER A 40 9.56 11.29 -6.80
C SER A 40 8.95 10.44 -5.67
N CYS A 41 7.89 9.70 -5.98
CA CYS A 41 7.37 8.64 -5.12
C CYS A 41 7.12 7.40 -5.97
N ASN A 42 7.94 6.38 -5.77
CA ASN A 42 7.75 5.07 -6.36
C ASN A 42 6.85 4.27 -5.43
N TYR A 43 5.69 3.88 -5.95
CA TYR A 43 4.67 3.16 -5.20
C TYR A 43 4.33 1.86 -5.93
N ARG A 44 4.49 0.73 -5.26
CA ARG A 44 4.20 -0.59 -5.83
C ARG A 44 3.46 -1.46 -4.83
N ILE A 45 2.33 -2.00 -5.26
CA ILE A 45 1.60 -3.04 -4.53
C ILE A 45 1.77 -4.36 -5.27
N ARG A 46 2.06 -5.43 -4.53
CA ARG A 46 2.02 -6.81 -5.02
C ARG A 46 1.11 -7.63 -4.13
N VAL A 47 0.11 -8.26 -4.73
CA VAL A 47 -0.77 -9.23 -4.05
C VAL A 47 -0.23 -10.64 -4.23
N SER A 48 -0.30 -11.46 -3.18
CA SER A 48 0.10 -12.86 -3.23
C SER A 48 -1.12 -13.76 -3.03
N TYR A 49 -1.19 -14.81 -3.83
CA TYR A 49 -2.19 -15.86 -3.74
C TYR A 49 -1.49 -17.18 -3.42
N SER A 50 -2.10 -18.02 -2.61
CA SER A 50 -1.61 -19.35 -2.25
C SER A 50 -1.48 -20.28 -3.47
N ASP A 51 -2.39 -20.17 -4.43
CA ASP A 51 -2.42 -20.97 -5.66
C ASP A 51 -3.11 -20.25 -6.83
N LEU A 52 -3.18 -20.93 -7.97
CA LEU A 52 -3.77 -20.42 -9.22
C LEU A 52 -5.31 -20.35 -9.21
N THR A 53 -5.96 -20.92 -8.19
CA THR A 53 -7.43 -21.04 -8.11
C THR A 53 -8.05 -20.15 -7.04
N THR A 54 -7.25 -19.68 -6.10
CA THR A 54 -7.68 -18.83 -5.00
C THR A 54 -8.05 -17.44 -5.52
N LEU A 55 -9.28 -17.00 -5.21
CA LEU A 55 -9.85 -15.75 -5.73
C LEU A 55 -9.54 -14.53 -4.85
N THR A 56 -9.10 -14.74 -3.61
CA THR A 56 -8.79 -13.69 -2.64
C THR A 56 -7.32 -13.78 -2.24
N PRO A 57 -6.54 -12.68 -2.28
CA PRO A 57 -5.12 -12.75 -1.93
C PRO A 57 -4.95 -13.05 -0.44
N ASP A 58 -3.84 -13.70 -0.07
CA ASP A 58 -3.46 -13.98 1.32
C ASP A 58 -2.74 -12.79 1.95
N THR A 59 -1.90 -12.12 1.15
CA THR A 59 -1.12 -10.97 1.59
C THR A 59 -1.04 -9.94 0.49
N SER A 60 -0.70 -8.72 0.90
CA SER A 60 -0.33 -7.66 -0.02
C SER A 60 0.91 -6.94 0.49
N THR A 61 1.94 -6.87 -0.34
CA THR A 61 3.18 -6.16 -0.04
C THR A 61 3.16 -4.82 -0.75
N THR A 62 3.29 -3.75 0.03
CA THR A 62 3.40 -2.38 -0.48
C THR A 62 4.82 -1.87 -0.27
N ASP A 63 5.48 -1.51 -1.37
CA ASP A 63 6.75 -0.80 -1.39
C ASP A 63 6.50 0.67 -1.71
N VAL A 64 6.96 1.55 -0.82
CA VAL A 64 6.96 2.99 -1.02
C VAL A 64 8.39 3.49 -0.92
N GLN A 65 8.90 4.12 -1.96
CA GLN A 65 10.16 4.84 -1.94
C GLN A 65 9.92 6.30 -2.29
N VAL A 66 10.39 7.20 -1.43
CA VAL A 66 10.31 8.64 -1.63
C VAL A 66 11.72 9.18 -1.81
N ASP A 67 11.95 9.82 -2.94
CA ASP A 67 13.17 10.57 -3.20
C ASP A 67 12.93 12.04 -2.84
N THR A 68 13.91 12.66 -2.19
CA THR A 68 13.85 14.08 -1.83
C THR A 68 15.11 14.80 -2.24
N GLU A 69 15.05 16.12 -2.44
CA GLU A 69 16.24 16.91 -2.76
C GLU A 69 17.23 17.00 -1.59
N ALA A 70 16.72 16.99 -0.36
CA ALA A 70 17.49 17.30 0.85
C ALA A 70 17.95 16.05 1.64
N HIS A 71 17.35 14.88 1.40
CA HIS A 71 17.61 13.65 2.14
C HIS A 71 17.79 12.44 1.22
N PRO A 72 18.59 11.44 1.63
CA PRO A 72 18.65 10.16 0.96
C PRO A 72 17.26 9.54 0.82
N ALA A 73 17.06 8.79 -0.27
CA ALA A 73 15.82 8.07 -0.53
C ALA A 73 15.36 7.28 0.69
N GLN A 74 14.10 7.48 1.08
CA GLN A 74 13.48 6.77 2.19
C GLN A 74 12.59 5.67 1.61
N SER A 75 12.73 4.45 2.12
CA SER A 75 11.90 3.32 1.69
C SER A 75 11.16 2.70 2.86
N ILE A 76 9.92 2.31 2.59
CA ILE A 76 9.08 1.52 3.50
C ILE A 76 8.55 0.35 2.70
N GLN A 77 8.75 -0.86 3.23
CA GLN A 77 8.11 -2.07 2.74
C GLN A 77 7.19 -2.60 3.83
N LEU A 78 5.91 -2.78 3.53
CA LEU A 78 4.92 -3.34 4.43
C LEU A 78 4.28 -4.56 3.78
N THR A 79 4.33 -5.70 4.46
CA THR A 79 3.56 -6.88 4.08
C THR A 79 2.36 -7.00 5.00
N ILE A 80 1.17 -6.92 4.42
CA ILE A 80 -0.09 -6.84 5.13
C ILE A 80 -0.86 -8.13 4.88
N PRO A 81 -1.28 -8.87 5.93
CA PRO A 81 -2.09 -10.07 5.73
C PRO A 81 -3.54 -9.67 5.40
N ASN A 82 -4.17 -10.40 4.50
CA ASN A 82 -5.58 -10.21 4.15
C ASN A 82 -6.48 -11.03 5.07
N ARG A 83 -6.43 -10.70 6.36
CA ARG A 83 -7.32 -11.24 7.38
C ARG A 83 -7.92 -10.11 8.21
N ALA A 84 -8.91 -10.41 9.04
CA ALA A 84 -9.33 -9.47 10.07
C ALA A 84 -8.11 -9.09 10.93
N LEU A 85 -7.89 -7.79 11.08
CA LEU A 85 -6.92 -7.21 11.99
C LEU A 85 -7.68 -6.76 13.23
N ASP A 86 -7.16 -7.09 14.40
CA ASP A 86 -7.67 -6.54 15.65
C ASP A 86 -6.93 -5.24 16.01
N ASN A 87 -7.40 -4.53 17.04
CA ASN A 87 -6.80 -3.27 17.46
C ASN A 87 -5.45 -3.44 18.21
N SER A 88 -4.95 -4.66 18.37
CA SER A 88 -3.69 -4.95 19.05
C SER A 88 -2.51 -5.16 18.08
N GLU A 89 -2.79 -5.20 16.78
CA GLU A 89 -1.84 -5.24 15.66
C GLU A 89 -1.69 -3.86 14.99
#